data_AF-A0A969DFP1-F1
#
_entry.id   AF-A0A969DFP1-F1
#
_cell.length_a   1.000
_cell.length_b   1.000
_cell.length_c   1.000
_cell.angle_alpha   90.00
_cell.angle_beta   90.00
_cell.angle_gamma   90.00
#
_symmetry.space_group_name_H-M   'P 1'
#
loop_
_entity.id
_entity.type
_entity.pdbx_description
1 polymer ?
#
loop_
_entity_poly.entity_id
_entity_poly.type
_entity_poly.pdbx_seq_one_letter_code
_entity_poly.pdbx_strand_id
1 'polypeptide(L)'
;MPVLVKLKNTREVKGLSQNELARRTGYSLQNIQKIEQGRAASITFDALDRFCKVLECQPGDLLEWQPDNVSDKTNEIPNAQTEGTALEEANREKKSSKHTKHQTHMVLIDCNKDVA
;
A
#
# COMPACT_ATOMS: atom_id res chain seq x y z
N MET A 1 -6.71 -26.22 -3.97
CA MET A 1 -5.49 -26.02 -4.80
C MET A 1 -4.58 -25.14 -3.96
N PRO A 2 -3.47 -25.67 -3.41
CA PRO A 2 -2.91 -25.09 -2.20
C PRO A 2 -1.95 -23.92 -2.44
N VAL A 3 -1.72 -23.52 -3.70
CA VAL A 3 -0.77 -22.44 -4.04
C VAL A 3 -1.44 -21.44 -4.98
N LEU A 4 -1.42 -20.17 -4.60
CA LEU A 4 -1.94 -19.02 -5.33
C LEU A 4 -0.80 -18.07 -5.71
N VAL A 5 -1.09 -17.19 -6.69
CA VAL A 5 -0.15 -16.15 -7.14
C VAL A 5 -0.71 -14.77 -6.76
N LYS A 6 -0.03 -14.06 -5.87
CA LYS A 6 -0.36 -12.71 -5.38
C LYS A 6 -0.04 -11.60 -6.40
N LEU A 7 -0.31 -11.83 -7.69
CA LEU A 7 0.06 -10.93 -8.76
C LEU A 7 -0.60 -9.55 -8.63
N LYS A 8 -1.86 -9.51 -8.19
CA LYS A 8 -2.65 -8.29 -8.03
C LYS A 8 -1.97 -7.31 -7.05
N ASN A 9 -1.63 -7.80 -5.85
CA ASN A 9 -1.02 -6.99 -4.81
C ASN A 9 0.34 -6.44 -5.26
N THR A 10 1.23 -7.30 -5.78
CA THR A 10 2.56 -6.87 -6.24
C THR A 10 2.48 -5.83 -7.36
N ARG A 11 1.54 -6.00 -8.30
CA ARG A 11 1.31 -5.03 -9.38
C ARG A 11 0.80 -3.69 -8.85
N GLU A 12 -0.11 -3.69 -7.89
CA GLU A 12 -0.68 -2.49 -7.27
C GLU A 12 0.36 -1.72 -6.45
N VAL A 13 1.19 -2.43 -5.68
CA VAL A 13 2.33 -1.84 -4.94
C VAL A 13 3.31 -1.14 -5.90
N LYS A 14 3.49 -1.68 -7.10
CA LYS A 14 4.34 -1.09 -8.15
C LYS A 14 3.64 -0.02 -8.99
N GLY A 15 2.36 0.27 -8.74
CA GLY A 15 1.58 1.28 -9.45
C GLY A 15 1.30 0.96 -10.92
N LEU A 16 1.38 -0.32 -11.32
CA LEU A 16 1.17 -0.71 -12.71
C LEU A 16 -0.30 -1.08 -12.97
N SER A 17 -0.85 -0.70 -14.11
CA SER A 17 -2.16 -1.19 -14.55
C SER A 17 -2.06 -2.61 -15.11
N GLN A 18 -3.15 -3.38 -15.13
CA GLN A 18 -3.17 -4.71 -15.77
C GLN A 18 -2.76 -4.64 -17.24
N ASN A 19 -3.20 -3.59 -17.97
CA ASN A 19 -2.83 -3.37 -19.36
C ASN A 19 -1.33 -3.09 -19.53
N GLU A 20 -0.76 -2.29 -18.63
CA GLU A 20 0.67 -2.00 -18.69
C GLU A 20 1.51 -3.24 -18.38
N LEU A 21 1.10 -4.03 -17.37
CA LEU A 21 1.74 -5.30 -17.07
C LEU A 21 1.67 -6.24 -18.29
N ALA A 22 0.51 -6.36 -18.94
CA ALA A 22 0.32 -7.15 -20.16
C ALA A 22 1.31 -6.78 -21.27
N ARG A 23 1.45 -5.47 -21.53
CA ARG A 23 2.37 -4.94 -22.55
C ARG A 23 3.83 -5.24 -22.21
N ARG A 24 4.23 -5.07 -20.95
CA ARG A 24 5.62 -5.30 -20.52
C ARG A 24 6.01 -6.77 -20.49
N THR A 25 5.10 -7.65 -20.07
CA THR A 25 5.39 -9.10 -19.93
C THR A 25 5.13 -9.88 -21.21
N GLY A 26 4.43 -9.30 -22.18
CA GLY A 26 4.00 -9.97 -23.41
C GLY A 26 2.89 -11.02 -23.19
N TYR A 27 2.16 -10.92 -22.07
CA TYR A 27 1.01 -11.78 -21.79
C TYR A 27 -0.29 -11.07 -22.15
N SER A 28 -1.34 -11.82 -22.48
CA SER A 28 -2.65 -11.24 -22.69
C SER A 28 -3.26 -10.75 -21.37
N LEU A 29 -4.09 -9.72 -21.45
CA LEU A 29 -4.85 -9.19 -20.31
C LEU A 29 -5.69 -10.30 -19.65
N GLN A 30 -6.30 -11.18 -20.45
CA GLN A 30 -7.08 -12.30 -19.95
C GLN A 30 -6.23 -13.30 -19.16
N ASN A 31 -4.96 -13.52 -19.55
CA ASN A 31 -4.07 -14.40 -18.79
C ASN A 31 -3.75 -13.82 -17.41
N ILE A 32 -3.41 -12.53 -17.35
CA ILE A 32 -3.16 -11.82 -16.10
C ILE A 32 -4.38 -11.91 -15.17
N GLN A 33 -5.58 -11.64 -15.69
CA GLN A 33 -6.81 -11.73 -14.90
C GLN A 33 -7.09 -13.13 -14.37
N LYS A 34 -6.81 -14.19 -15.14
CA LYS A 34 -6.93 -15.58 -14.67
C LYS A 34 -5.97 -15.87 -13.52
N ILE A 35 -4.73 -15.38 -13.60
CA ILE A 35 -3.72 -15.54 -12.55
C ILE A 35 -4.16 -14.78 -11.29
N GLU A 36 -4.57 -13.52 -11.41
CA GLU A 36 -5.02 -12.69 -10.27
C GLU A 36 -6.26 -13.26 -9.56
N GLN A 37 -7.11 -14.00 -10.27
CA GLN A 37 -8.31 -14.63 -9.71
C GLN A 37 -8.06 -16.06 -9.19
N GLY A 38 -6.81 -16.54 -9.20
CA GLY A 38 -6.47 -17.90 -8.76
C GLY A 38 -7.02 -19.00 -9.67
N ARG A 39 -7.52 -18.66 -10.87
CA ARG A 39 -8.09 -19.61 -11.85
C ARG A 39 -7.05 -20.22 -12.78
N ALA A 40 -5.78 -19.84 -12.64
CA ALA A 40 -4.69 -20.41 -13.41
C ALA A 40 -4.36 -21.82 -12.91
N ALA A 41 -4.42 -22.80 -13.79
CA ALA A 41 -4.13 -24.20 -13.45
C ALA A 41 -2.63 -24.43 -13.16
N SER A 42 -1.75 -23.66 -13.81
CA SER A 42 -0.31 -23.71 -13.61
C SER A 42 0.34 -22.39 -14.03
N ILE A 43 1.53 -22.12 -13.47
CA ILE A 43 2.42 -21.04 -13.89
C ILE A 43 3.77 -21.65 -14.23
N THR A 44 4.36 -21.23 -15.34
CA THR A 44 5.69 -21.69 -15.77
C THR A 44 6.79 -20.85 -15.13
N PHE A 45 8.01 -21.36 -15.05
CA PHE A 45 9.15 -20.57 -14.57
C PHE A 45 9.47 -19.38 -15.48
N ASP A 46 9.27 -19.51 -16.80
CA ASP A 46 9.39 -18.38 -17.73
C ASP A 46 8.36 -17.28 -17.42
N ALA A 47 7.13 -17.65 -17.04
CA ALA A 47 6.14 -16.67 -16.61
C ALA A 47 6.60 -15.96 -15.33
N LEU A 48 7.06 -16.72 -14.32
CA LEU A 48 7.60 -16.12 -13.09
C LEU A 48 8.77 -15.19 -13.36
N ASP A 49 9.73 -15.59 -14.20
CA ASP A 49 10.89 -14.78 -14.57
C ASP A 49 10.47 -13.45 -15.21
N ARG A 50 9.54 -13.49 -16.19
CA ARG A 50 9.01 -12.28 -16.84
C ARG A 50 8.30 -11.36 -15.87
N PHE A 51 7.44 -11.91 -15.00
CA PHE A 51 6.74 -11.10 -14.00
C PHE A 51 7.73 -10.51 -13.00
N CYS A 52 8.70 -11.29 -12.50
CA CYS A 52 9.72 -10.84 -11.56
C CYS A 52 10.59 -9.73 -12.14
N LYS A 53 10.98 -9.82 -13.42
CA LYS A 53 11.76 -8.79 -14.11
C LYS A 53 11.00 -7.47 -14.23
N VAL A 54 9.70 -7.51 -14.55
CA VAL A 54 8.88 -6.30 -14.71
C VAL A 54 8.49 -5.69 -13.38
N LEU A 55 8.20 -6.53 -12.38
CA LEU A 55 7.75 -6.10 -11.07
C LEU A 55 8.90 -5.86 -10.09
N GLU A 56 10.13 -6.20 -10.47
CA GLU A 56 11.33 -6.12 -9.62
C GLU A 56 11.08 -6.77 -8.24
N CYS A 57 10.73 -8.06 -8.28
CA CYS A 57 10.45 -8.87 -7.09
C CYS A 57 11.07 -10.27 -7.22
N GLN A 58 11.10 -11.02 -6.12
CA GLN A 58 11.51 -12.42 -6.13
C GLN A 58 10.29 -13.35 -6.34
N PRO A 59 10.49 -14.56 -6.88
CA PRO A 59 9.39 -15.53 -7.03
C PRO A 59 8.67 -15.86 -5.72
N GLY A 60 9.38 -15.84 -4.59
CA GLY A 60 8.80 -16.05 -3.26
C GLY A 60 7.81 -14.96 -2.84
N ASP A 61 7.93 -13.75 -3.38
CA ASP A 61 7.01 -12.65 -3.09
C ASP A 61 5.66 -12.82 -3.80
N LEU A 62 5.69 -13.50 -4.95
CA LEU A 62 4.50 -13.74 -5.79
C LEU A 62 3.72 -14.97 -5.38
N LEU A 63 4.36 -15.98 -4.79
CA LEU A 63 3.72 -17.25 -4.45
C LEU A 63 3.19 -17.23 -3.01
N GLU A 64 1.99 -17.78 -2.82
CA GLU A 64 1.37 -17.93 -1.51
C GLU A 64 0.78 -19.32 -1.38
N TRP A 65 1.04 -19.98 -0.25
CA TRP A 65 0.38 -21.23 0.09
C TRP A 65 -0.92 -20.94 0.85
N GLN A 66 -2.04 -21.44 0.33
CA GLN A 66 -3.35 -21.34 0.95
C GLN A 66 -3.94 -22.75 1.14
N PRO A 67 -4.08 -23.25 2.38
CA PRO A 67 -4.75 -24.53 2.63
C PRO A 67 -6.24 -24.45 2.25
N ASP A 68 -6.86 -25.60 1.91
CA ASP A 68 -8.20 -25.73 1.32
C ASP A 68 -9.38 -25.24 2.23
N ASN A 69 -9.11 -24.45 3.27
CA ASN A 69 -10.06 -23.93 4.25
C ASN A 69 -10.34 -22.42 4.11
N VAL A 70 -10.20 -21.83 2.92
CA VAL A 70 -10.58 -20.43 2.69
C VAL A 70 -11.62 -20.37 1.58
N SER A 71 -12.88 -20.38 2.00
CA SER A 71 -14.05 -20.08 1.19
C SER A 71 -13.93 -18.72 0.51
N ASP A 72 -14.20 -18.68 -0.79
CA ASP A 72 -14.60 -17.52 -1.57
C ASP A 72 -15.31 -16.44 -0.72
N LYS A 73 -14.61 -15.33 -0.42
CA LYS A 73 -14.97 -13.88 -0.33
C LYS A 73 -13.65 -13.18 0.05
N THR A 74 -13.16 -12.07 -0.50
CA THR A 74 -13.78 -10.92 -1.15
C THR A 74 -12.66 -10.14 -1.85
N ASN A 75 -12.90 -9.65 -3.08
CA ASN A 75 -12.29 -8.39 -3.50
C ASN A 75 -12.97 -7.27 -2.68
N GLU A 76 -12.62 -7.11 -1.41
CA GLU A 76 -12.85 -5.81 -0.75
C GLU A 76 -11.75 -4.89 -1.23
N ILE A 77 -12.15 -3.99 -2.11
CA ILE A 77 -11.46 -2.73 -2.36
C ILE A 77 -11.70 -1.92 -1.08
N PRO A 78 -10.67 -1.53 -0.30
CA PRO A 78 -10.83 -0.38 0.58
C PRO A 78 -11.03 0.81 -0.35
N ASN A 79 -12.30 1.19 -0.57
CA ASN A 79 -12.63 2.45 -1.19
C ASN A 79 -12.04 3.53 -0.29
N ALA A 80 -10.96 4.16 -0.76
CA ALA A 80 -10.54 5.45 -0.26
C ALA A 80 -11.64 6.46 -0.57
N GLN A 81 -12.54 6.68 0.39
CA GLN A 81 -13.41 7.85 0.38
C GLN A 81 -12.52 9.09 0.50
N THR A 82 -12.32 9.75 -0.62
CA THR A 82 -11.92 11.15 -0.67
C THR A 82 -13.14 11.97 -0.31
N GLU A 83 -13.20 12.52 0.90
CA GLU A 83 -14.03 13.69 1.20
C GLU A 83 -13.12 14.92 1.14
N GLY A 84 -13.13 15.58 -0.02
CA GLY A 84 -12.78 16.98 -0.11
C GLY A 84 -14.07 17.78 -0.15
N THR A 85 -14.33 18.57 0.89
CA THR A 85 -15.16 19.77 0.79
C THR A 85 -14.48 20.91 1.56
N ALA A 86 -14.08 21.92 0.79
CA ALA A 86 -13.67 23.21 1.30
C ALA A 86 -14.91 24.05 1.64
N LEU A 87 -14.92 24.66 2.82
CA LEU A 87 -15.59 25.91 3.20
C LEU A 87 -14.78 26.45 4.40
N GLU A 88 -14.04 27.56 4.22
CA GLU A 88 -14.41 28.92 4.71
C GLU A 88 -14.41 28.96 6.27
N GLU A 89 -13.67 29.81 6.99
CA GLU A 89 -13.38 31.23 6.79
C GLU A 89 -12.40 31.75 7.87
N ALA A 90 -11.97 33.00 7.71
CA ALA A 90 -10.90 33.70 8.41
C ALA A 90 -11.27 34.34 9.78
N ASN A 91 -10.21 34.79 10.48
CA ASN A 91 -10.15 35.90 11.46
C ASN A 91 -10.87 35.75 12.83
N ARG A 92 -10.09 35.70 13.94
CA ARG A 92 -9.73 36.84 14.83
C ARG A 92 -10.93 37.45 15.58
N GLU A 93 -10.98 37.25 16.89
CA GLU A 93 -10.93 38.35 17.87
C GLU A 93 -10.73 37.88 19.32
N LYS A 94 -10.13 38.79 20.11
CA LYS A 94 -9.64 38.63 21.47
C LYS A 94 -10.76 38.91 22.49
N LYS A 95 -10.72 38.26 23.67
CA LYS A 95 -10.59 38.88 25.02
C LYS A 95 -11.11 37.99 26.17
N SER A 96 -10.46 38.21 27.32
CA SER A 96 -10.96 38.04 28.71
C SER A 96 -10.81 36.64 29.32
N SER A 97 -9.71 36.35 30.01
CA SER A 97 -9.49 36.62 31.46
C SER A 97 -10.18 35.60 32.38
N LYS A 98 -9.38 34.73 33.02
CA LYS A 98 -9.20 34.63 34.49
C LYS A 98 -8.49 33.32 34.89
N HIS A 99 -7.41 33.47 35.66
CA HIS A 99 -6.96 32.67 36.82
C HIS A 99 -7.00 31.11 36.69
N THR A 100 -5.93 30.35 36.94
CA THR A 100 -5.25 30.26 38.25
C THR A 100 -3.93 29.47 38.14
N LYS A 101 -3.02 29.82 39.04
CA LYS A 101 -1.65 29.35 39.33
C LYS A 101 -1.46 27.81 39.34
N HIS A 102 -0.31 27.33 38.86
CA HIS A 102 0.72 26.59 39.63
C HIS A 102 1.90 26.31 38.69
N GLN A 103 3.00 27.03 38.90
CA GLN A 103 4.20 26.55 39.60
C GLN A 103 5.17 25.85 38.66
N THR A 104 6.07 26.67 38.15
CA THR A 104 7.46 26.41 37.78
C THR A 104 8.03 25.10 38.34
N HIS A 105 8.48 24.22 37.45
CA HIS A 105 9.78 23.58 37.66
C HIS A 105 10.68 23.92 36.48
N MET A 106 11.62 24.79 36.78
CA MET A 106 12.76 25.17 35.97
C MET A 106 13.60 23.93 35.69
N VAL A 107 13.67 23.50 34.43
CA VAL A 107 14.76 22.64 33.96
C VAL A 107 15.69 23.56 33.17
N LEU A 108 16.70 24.07 33.88
CA LEU A 108 17.90 24.58 33.24
C LEU A 108 18.61 23.36 32.65
N ILE A 109 18.61 23.23 31.32
CA ILE A 109 19.66 22.49 30.64
C ILE A 109 20.48 23.55 29.91
N ASP A 110 21.66 23.78 30.47
CA ASP A 110 22.73 24.59 29.91
C ASP A 110 23.08 24.08 28.50
N CYS A 111 22.66 24.81 27.46
CA CYS A 111 23.33 24.74 26.16
C CYS A 111 24.61 25.58 26.27
N ASN A 112 25.65 24.99 26.85
CA ASN A 112 27.00 25.53 26.76
C ASN A 112 27.78 24.72 25.73
N LYS A 113 28.26 25.43 24.70
CA LYS A 113 29.55 25.26 24.02
C LYS A 113 29.87 23.88 23.42
N ASP A 114 30.15 23.72 22.14
CA ASP A 114 31.20 24.43 21.41
C ASP A 114 30.89 24.51 19.89
N VAL A 115 30.95 25.74 19.37
CA VAL A 115 31.26 26.05 17.97
C VAL A 115 32.51 26.91 18.01
N ALA A 116 33.47 26.56 17.16
CA ALA A 116 34.80 27.15 16.92
C ALA A 116 35.96 26.50 17.69
#